data_AF-A0A4S0S8P0-F1
#
_entry.id   AF-A0A4S0S8P0-F1
#
_cell.length_a   1.000
_cell.length_b   1.000
_cell.length_c   1.000
_cell.angle_alpha   90.00
_cell.angle_beta   90.00
_cell.angle_gamma   90.00
#
_symmetry.space_group_name_H-M   'P 1'
#
loop_
_entity.id
_entity.type
_entity.pdbx_description
1 polymer ?
#
loop_
_entity_poly.entity_id
_entity_poly.type
_entity_poly.pdbx_seq_one_letter_code
_entity_poly.pdbx_strand_id
1 'polypeptide(L)'
;MLPAELDLARYTVWLESQTDFAGWRDAARRLALNEVRPEDIGWHVAAGSDRPQSDLPDVPEGAQLVVPRDFIDHTETAFCHCDPGRFAFLYRLLWRLRAEPKLLAIASDPDTRRLEAMEKAVRRDSHKMHAFVRFRKIGDGEEERYVAWFEPDHFIVERNADFFVRRFTGMRWTILTPYASADWDGERLAIGPGAAKTDAPDQDDTEALWRTYFANIFNPARLKVKAMQKEMPKKYWRNLPEASLIPDLIAGADKAAKDMIARMPTTPAPHHAKVQAKHWPKHQPAETPDGDAAHTISELREAAKGCRRCPLWRDATQTVFGEGPDNAKVIFVGEQPGDQEDLAGKPFVGPAGKVFDAILDDAGVDRLEVYVTNAVKHFKFEPRGKRRIHSKPNAGEVQACRWWIDREFELVKPELAVALGATAALSLLGKAIPVTKMRGQVIEREDGLRVFITIHPSFILRIRDHADKEAERERFLQDMKQVRKLMST
;
A
#
# COMPACT_ATOMS: atom_id res chain seq x y z
N MET A 1 -20.64 -47.27 -0.35
CA MET A 1 -20.75 -46.97 1.09
C MET A 1 -19.38 -46.56 1.56
N LEU A 2 -19.16 -45.25 1.75
CA LEU A 2 -17.99 -44.74 2.47
C LEU A 2 -18.16 -45.10 3.96
N PRO A 3 -17.09 -45.45 4.68
CA PRO A 3 -17.19 -45.83 6.09
C PRO A 3 -17.65 -44.63 6.91
N ALA A 4 -18.60 -44.85 7.82
CA ALA A 4 -19.02 -43.87 8.79
C ALA A 4 -17.79 -43.46 9.64
N GLU A 5 -17.38 -42.20 9.56
CA GLU A 5 -16.46 -41.62 10.53
C GLU A 5 -17.12 -41.75 11.90
N LEU A 6 -16.48 -42.51 12.79
CA LEU A 6 -16.86 -42.58 14.19
C LEU A 6 -16.67 -41.18 14.77
N ASP A 7 -17.78 -40.50 15.09
CA ASP A 7 -17.76 -39.19 15.73
C ASP A 7 -17.25 -39.37 17.17
N LEU A 8 -15.94 -39.16 17.34
CA LEU A 8 -15.22 -39.23 18.62
C LEU A 8 -15.27 -37.90 19.38
N ALA A 9 -15.99 -36.89 18.87
CA ALA A 9 -16.14 -35.61 19.55
C ALA A 9 -17.00 -35.78 20.82
N ARG A 10 -16.43 -35.37 21.96
CA ARG A 10 -17.13 -35.40 23.26
C ARG A 10 -18.15 -34.26 23.40
N TYR A 11 -17.92 -33.14 22.72
CA TYR A 11 -18.79 -31.98 22.75
C TYR A 11 -19.15 -31.54 21.32
N THR A 12 -20.41 -31.20 21.09
CA THR A 12 -20.89 -30.73 19.78
C THR A 12 -21.40 -29.30 19.91
N VAL A 13 -20.85 -28.39 19.10
CA VAL A 13 -21.23 -26.98 19.07
C VAL A 13 -21.96 -26.66 17.77
N TRP A 14 -23.15 -26.09 17.90
CA TRP A 14 -23.99 -25.63 16.79
C TRP A 14 -24.03 -24.10 16.74
N LEU A 15 -23.47 -23.53 15.69
CA LEU A 15 -23.48 -22.09 15.38
C LEU A 15 -24.70 -21.74 14.52
N GLU A 16 -25.24 -20.53 14.69
CA GLU A 16 -26.44 -20.06 13.96
C GLU A 16 -26.17 -19.86 12.46
N SER A 17 -25.00 -19.36 12.15
CA SER A 17 -24.59 -19.04 10.79
C SER A 17 -23.10 -19.24 10.62
N GLN A 18 -22.63 -19.11 9.38
CA GLN A 18 -21.20 -19.15 9.05
C GLN A 18 -20.42 -17.95 9.65
N THR A 19 -21.13 -16.94 10.16
CA THR A 19 -20.62 -15.67 10.68
C THR A 19 -21.01 -15.42 12.16
N ASP A 20 -21.60 -16.42 12.84
CA ASP A 20 -21.96 -16.37 14.26
C ASP A 20 -20.73 -16.40 15.19
N PHE A 21 -19.97 -15.30 15.17
CA PHE A 21 -18.77 -15.13 15.98
C PHE A 21 -19.10 -15.02 17.47
N ALA A 22 -20.26 -14.45 17.81
CA ALA A 22 -20.70 -14.32 19.20
C ALA A 22 -20.98 -15.69 19.83
N GLY A 23 -21.72 -16.56 19.13
CA GLY A 23 -21.97 -17.95 19.54
C GLY A 23 -20.68 -18.75 19.64
N TRP A 24 -19.79 -18.62 18.65
CA TRP A 24 -18.47 -19.27 18.72
C TRP A 24 -17.66 -18.77 19.93
N ARG A 25 -17.65 -17.47 20.21
CA ARG A 25 -16.90 -16.88 21.33
C ARG A 25 -17.43 -17.37 22.69
N ASP A 26 -18.74 -17.49 22.85
CA ASP A 26 -19.34 -18.02 24.08
C ASP A 26 -18.98 -19.51 24.27
N ALA A 27 -19.17 -20.32 23.23
CA ALA A 27 -18.81 -21.75 23.26
C ALA A 27 -17.31 -21.95 23.54
N ALA A 28 -16.45 -21.25 22.80
CA ALA A 28 -15.00 -21.31 22.96
C ALA A 28 -14.57 -20.92 24.39
N ARG A 29 -15.20 -19.91 24.98
CA ARG A 29 -14.94 -19.52 26.37
C ARG A 29 -15.32 -20.64 27.34
N ARG A 30 -16.52 -21.20 27.24
CA ARG A 30 -16.99 -22.27 28.14
C ARG A 30 -16.12 -23.52 28.06
N LEU A 31 -15.79 -23.94 26.84
CA LEU A 31 -14.95 -25.12 26.59
C LEU A 31 -13.51 -24.90 27.08
N ALA A 32 -12.92 -23.73 26.83
CA ALA A 32 -11.57 -23.43 27.29
C ALA A 32 -11.47 -23.35 28.82
N LEU A 33 -12.48 -22.79 29.50
CA LEU A 33 -12.54 -22.72 30.97
C LEU A 33 -12.73 -24.09 31.63
N ASN A 34 -13.34 -25.04 30.93
CA ASN A 34 -13.50 -26.43 31.37
C ASN A 34 -12.38 -27.35 30.87
N GLU A 35 -11.31 -26.79 30.34
CA GLU A 35 -10.14 -27.53 29.88
C GLU A 35 -10.43 -28.60 28.81
N VAL A 36 -11.44 -28.36 27.97
CA VAL A 36 -11.80 -29.25 26.86
C VAL A 36 -10.78 -29.11 25.73
N ARG A 37 -10.20 -30.23 25.30
CA ARG A 37 -9.17 -30.23 24.25
C ARG A 37 -9.78 -29.97 22.87
N PRO A 38 -9.05 -29.34 21.94
CA PRO A 38 -9.56 -29.05 20.60
C PRO A 38 -10.07 -30.27 19.83
N GLU A 39 -9.43 -31.43 20.00
CA GLU A 39 -9.82 -32.70 19.36
C GLU A 39 -11.13 -33.29 19.87
N ASP A 40 -11.61 -32.85 21.03
CA ASP A 40 -12.85 -33.35 21.66
C ASP A 40 -14.10 -32.58 21.20
N ILE A 41 -13.98 -31.66 20.24
CA ILE A 41 -15.04 -30.70 19.88
C ILE A 41 -15.40 -30.80 18.39
N GLY A 42 -16.67 -31.10 18.12
CA GLY A 42 -17.29 -31.01 16.79
C GLY A 42 -17.94 -29.64 16.59
N TRP A 43 -17.62 -28.96 15.49
CA TRP A 43 -18.20 -27.65 15.15
C TRP A 43 -19.11 -27.76 13.93
N HIS A 44 -20.35 -27.33 14.08
CA HIS A 44 -21.38 -27.40 13.05
C HIS A 44 -22.12 -26.07 12.91
N VAL A 45 -22.71 -25.85 11.75
CA VAL A 45 -23.55 -24.70 11.46
C VAL A 45 -24.93 -25.20 11.06
N ALA A 46 -25.96 -24.72 11.75
CA ALA A 46 -27.34 -24.98 11.40
C ALA A 46 -28.18 -23.75 11.72
N ALA A 47 -29.02 -23.35 10.76
CA ALA A 47 -29.90 -22.19 10.89
C ALA A 47 -31.32 -22.63 11.29
N GLY A 48 -32.07 -21.71 11.91
CA GLY A 48 -33.49 -21.91 12.23
C GLY A 48 -33.78 -22.37 13.66
N SER A 49 -35.06 -22.39 14.01
CA SER A 49 -35.56 -22.72 15.36
C SER A 49 -35.34 -24.16 15.77
N ASP A 50 -35.25 -25.07 14.80
CA ASP A 50 -35.10 -26.52 15.02
C ASP A 50 -33.64 -26.95 15.14
N ARG A 51 -32.72 -25.99 15.30
CA ARG A 51 -31.30 -26.24 15.51
C ARG A 51 -31.07 -27.05 16.79
N PRO A 52 -30.27 -28.14 16.75
CA PRO A 52 -29.90 -28.86 17.95
C PRO A 52 -29.19 -27.94 18.95
N GLN A 53 -29.43 -28.15 20.23
CA GLN A 53 -28.73 -27.39 21.27
C GLN A 53 -27.27 -27.85 21.36
N SER A 54 -26.35 -26.90 21.47
CA SER A 54 -24.94 -27.21 21.74
C SER A 54 -24.79 -27.89 23.09
N ASP A 55 -24.02 -28.97 23.14
CA ASP A 55 -23.61 -29.59 24.39
C ASP A 55 -22.40 -28.81 24.93
N LEU A 56 -22.66 -27.90 25.86
CA LEU A 56 -21.64 -27.01 26.43
C LEU A 56 -21.61 -27.14 27.94
N PRO A 57 -20.43 -27.29 28.55
CA PRO A 57 -20.32 -27.31 30.01
C PRO A 57 -20.64 -25.93 30.61
N ASP A 58 -21.12 -25.94 31.85
CA ASP A 58 -21.29 -24.72 32.63
C ASP A 58 -19.95 -24.04 32.91
N VAL A 59 -19.97 -22.71 33.07
CA VAL A 59 -18.76 -21.95 33.39
C VAL A 59 -18.40 -22.20 34.86
N PRO A 60 -17.19 -22.68 35.17
CA PRO A 60 -16.78 -22.88 36.56
C PRO A 60 -16.76 -21.55 37.32
N GLU A 61 -17.24 -21.56 38.56
CA GLU A 61 -17.38 -20.36 39.37
C GLU A 61 -16.00 -19.71 39.64
N GLY A 62 -15.87 -18.41 39.38
CA GLY A 62 -14.62 -17.66 39.53
C GLY A 62 -13.58 -17.87 38.42
N ALA A 63 -13.82 -18.73 37.44
CA ALA A 63 -12.86 -18.98 36.37
C ALA A 63 -12.78 -17.82 35.36
N GLN A 64 -11.57 -17.37 35.04
CA GLN A 64 -11.32 -16.27 34.10
C GLN A 64 -10.43 -16.73 32.95
N LEU A 65 -10.82 -16.34 31.73
CA LEU A 65 -10.04 -16.56 30.52
C LEU A 65 -9.45 -15.23 30.08
N VAL A 66 -8.13 -15.10 30.19
CA VAL A 66 -7.40 -13.90 29.76
C VAL A 66 -6.84 -14.13 28.37
N VAL A 67 -7.21 -13.28 27.42
CA VAL A 67 -6.80 -13.37 26.02
C VAL A 67 -6.35 -11.99 25.53
N PRO A 68 -5.24 -11.88 24.76
CA PRO A 68 -4.83 -10.61 24.17
C PRO A 68 -5.92 -10.01 23.29
N ARG A 69 -6.08 -8.68 23.31
CA ARG A 69 -7.05 -7.98 22.46
C ARG A 69 -6.81 -8.25 20.98
N ASP A 70 -5.55 -8.22 20.56
CA ASP A 70 -5.15 -8.45 19.17
C ASP A 70 -5.66 -9.81 18.66
N PHE A 71 -5.68 -10.85 19.51
CA PHE A 71 -6.22 -12.15 19.14
C PHE A 71 -7.69 -12.07 18.70
N ILE A 72 -8.51 -11.29 19.40
CA ILE A 72 -9.93 -11.13 19.07
C ILE A 72 -10.08 -10.48 17.69
N ASP A 73 -9.33 -9.41 17.42
CA ASP A 73 -9.39 -8.68 16.15
C ASP A 73 -8.95 -9.57 14.96
N HIS A 74 -7.89 -10.37 15.17
CA HIS A 74 -7.40 -11.35 14.19
C HIS A 74 -8.42 -12.47 13.96
N THR A 75 -8.98 -13.00 15.04
CA THR A 75 -9.95 -14.11 15.02
C THR A 75 -11.23 -13.70 14.33
N GLU A 76 -11.80 -12.53 14.65
CA GLU A 76 -13.03 -12.03 14.03
C GLU A 76 -12.88 -11.86 12.51
N THR A 77 -11.68 -11.47 12.04
CA THR A 77 -11.39 -11.42 10.61
C THR A 77 -11.27 -12.80 10.00
N ALA A 78 -10.49 -13.70 10.59
CA ALA A 78 -10.28 -15.06 10.09
C ALA A 78 -11.54 -15.93 10.17
N PHE A 79 -12.48 -15.62 11.07
CA PHE A 79 -13.77 -16.29 11.23
C PHE A 79 -14.62 -16.24 9.95
N CYS A 80 -14.47 -15.19 9.15
CA CYS A 80 -15.15 -15.04 7.86
C CYS A 80 -14.54 -15.91 6.74
N HIS A 81 -13.41 -16.59 6.95
CA HIS A 81 -12.76 -17.38 5.90
C HIS A 81 -13.64 -18.56 5.45
N CYS A 82 -13.49 -19.05 4.22
CA CYS A 82 -14.32 -20.15 3.69
C CYS A 82 -13.85 -21.56 4.10
N ASP A 83 -12.79 -21.65 4.91
CA ASP A 83 -12.24 -22.94 5.35
C ASP A 83 -13.25 -23.60 6.32
N PRO A 84 -13.74 -24.83 6.02
CA PRO A 84 -14.67 -25.53 6.91
C PRO A 84 -14.09 -25.78 8.30
N GLY A 85 -12.78 -26.01 8.41
CA GLY A 85 -12.09 -26.29 9.68
C GLY A 85 -11.72 -25.04 10.49
N ARG A 86 -12.14 -23.84 10.07
CA ARG A 86 -11.74 -22.58 10.72
C ARG A 86 -12.16 -22.48 12.18
N PHE A 87 -13.35 -22.97 12.55
CA PHE A 87 -13.86 -22.86 13.92
C PHE A 87 -13.00 -23.66 14.90
N ALA A 88 -12.70 -24.91 14.55
CA ALA A 88 -11.79 -25.78 15.29
C ALA A 88 -10.38 -25.21 15.34
N PHE A 89 -9.89 -24.68 14.21
CA PHE A 89 -8.57 -24.04 14.12
C PHE A 89 -8.44 -22.84 15.06
N LEU A 90 -9.42 -21.93 15.06
CA LEU A 90 -9.42 -20.74 15.91
C LEU A 90 -9.52 -21.13 17.40
N TYR A 91 -10.28 -22.18 17.72
CA TYR A 91 -10.35 -22.69 19.10
C TYR A 91 -9.01 -23.28 19.54
N ARG A 92 -8.35 -24.06 18.67
CA ARG A 92 -7.00 -24.58 18.95
C ARG A 92 -5.98 -23.46 19.19
N LEU A 93 -6.06 -22.36 18.45
CA LEU A 93 -5.23 -21.18 18.70
C LEU A 93 -5.50 -20.54 20.06
N LEU A 94 -6.78 -20.37 20.43
CA LEU A 94 -7.17 -19.90 21.76
C LEU A 94 -6.63 -20.82 22.86
N TRP A 95 -6.73 -22.13 22.66
CA TRP A 95 -6.23 -23.15 23.57
C TRP A 95 -4.71 -23.03 23.77
N ARG A 96 -3.94 -22.92 22.68
CA ARG A 96 -2.48 -22.74 22.73
C ARG A 96 -2.08 -21.44 23.41
N LEU A 97 -2.81 -20.35 23.18
CA LEU A 97 -2.52 -19.04 23.79
C LEU A 97 -2.56 -19.05 25.33
N ARG A 98 -3.27 -20.01 25.94
CA ARG A 98 -3.26 -20.18 27.41
C ARG A 98 -1.88 -20.60 27.92
N ALA A 99 -1.16 -21.45 27.17
CA ALA A 99 0.18 -21.92 27.53
C ALA A 99 1.29 -21.05 26.91
N GLU A 100 1.01 -20.42 25.76
CA GLU A 100 1.97 -19.64 24.97
C GLU A 100 1.46 -18.19 24.77
N PRO A 101 1.53 -17.29 25.76
CA PRO A 101 0.93 -15.95 25.67
C PRO A 101 1.47 -15.06 24.55
N LYS A 102 2.67 -15.38 24.03
CA LYS A 102 3.35 -14.67 22.95
C LYS A 102 3.24 -15.38 21.59
N LEU A 103 2.40 -16.40 21.46
CA LEU A 103 2.27 -17.23 20.24
C LEU A 103 2.12 -16.38 18.97
N LEU A 104 1.24 -15.37 18.99
CA LEU A 104 0.99 -14.50 17.84
C LEU A 104 2.19 -13.63 17.44
N ALA A 105 3.18 -13.46 18.31
CA ALA A 105 4.42 -12.74 17.97
C ALA A 105 5.45 -13.62 17.25
N ILE A 106 5.24 -14.95 17.21
CA ILE A 106 6.16 -15.91 16.61
C ILE A 106 5.78 -16.10 15.14
N ALA A 107 6.34 -15.28 14.26
CA ALA A 107 6.03 -15.30 12.82
C ALA A 107 6.40 -16.62 12.11
N SER A 108 7.27 -17.44 12.69
CA SER A 108 7.63 -18.77 12.16
C SER A 108 6.66 -19.87 12.56
N ASP A 109 5.77 -19.62 13.54
CA ASP A 109 4.81 -20.62 14.00
C ASP A 109 3.80 -20.95 12.87
N PRO A 110 3.57 -22.24 12.57
CA PRO A 110 2.65 -22.64 11.50
C PRO A 110 1.21 -22.13 11.67
N ASP A 111 0.71 -22.07 12.90
CA ASP A 111 -0.66 -21.64 13.17
C ASP A 111 -0.80 -20.12 13.06
N THR A 112 0.20 -19.38 13.56
CA THR A 112 0.28 -17.92 13.34
C THR A 112 0.32 -17.59 11.85
N ARG A 113 1.14 -18.29 11.05
CA ARG A 113 1.18 -18.09 9.58
C ARG A 113 -0.13 -18.45 8.90
N ARG A 114 -0.82 -19.50 9.35
CA ARG A 114 -2.14 -19.88 8.82
C ARG A 114 -3.17 -18.81 9.12
N LEU A 115 -3.20 -18.28 10.35
CA LEU A 115 -4.09 -17.20 10.75
C LEU A 115 -3.88 -15.95 9.87
N GLU A 116 -2.63 -15.49 9.73
CA GLU A 116 -2.29 -14.34 8.88
C GLU A 116 -2.70 -14.55 7.42
N ALA A 117 -2.54 -15.77 6.89
CA ALA A 117 -2.93 -16.09 5.52
C ALA A 117 -4.45 -16.02 5.34
N MET A 118 -5.23 -16.57 6.28
CA MET A 118 -6.69 -16.50 6.28
C MET A 118 -7.18 -15.05 6.34
N GLU A 119 -6.62 -14.24 7.25
CA GLU A 119 -6.95 -12.83 7.36
C GLU A 119 -6.66 -12.05 6.07
N LYS A 120 -5.50 -12.29 5.47
CA LYS A 120 -5.10 -11.64 4.22
C LYS A 120 -6.05 -12.01 3.07
N ALA A 121 -6.54 -13.25 3.03
CA ALA A 121 -7.51 -13.70 2.05
C ALA A 121 -8.88 -13.00 2.24
N VAL A 122 -9.40 -12.97 3.47
CA VAL A 122 -10.65 -12.28 3.84
C VAL A 122 -10.58 -10.78 3.54
N ARG A 123 -9.49 -10.10 3.91
CA ARG A 123 -9.32 -8.66 3.65
C ARG A 123 -9.20 -8.36 2.16
N ARG A 124 -8.59 -9.25 1.38
CA ARG A 124 -8.52 -9.10 -0.09
C ARG A 124 -9.91 -9.22 -0.69
N ASP A 125 -10.70 -10.18 -0.25
CA ASP A 125 -12.05 -10.38 -0.77
C ASP A 125 -13.00 -9.24 -0.38
N SER A 126 -12.86 -8.74 0.85
CA SER A 126 -13.55 -7.52 1.31
C SER A 126 -13.23 -6.31 0.43
N HIS A 127 -11.95 -6.09 0.10
CA HIS A 127 -11.57 -5.04 -0.85
C HIS A 127 -12.17 -5.25 -2.24
N LYS A 128 -12.24 -6.49 -2.74
CA LYS A 128 -12.89 -6.78 -4.03
C LYS A 128 -14.37 -6.42 -3.98
N MET A 129 -15.08 -6.78 -2.90
CA MET A 129 -16.49 -6.43 -2.74
C MET A 129 -16.67 -4.92 -2.79
N HIS A 130 -15.88 -4.14 -2.04
CA HIS A 130 -15.92 -2.67 -2.07
C HIS A 130 -15.66 -2.08 -3.47
N ALA A 131 -14.74 -2.69 -4.23
CA ALA A 131 -14.32 -2.18 -5.52
C ALA A 131 -15.26 -2.57 -6.68
N PHE A 132 -15.89 -3.75 -6.61
CA PHE A 132 -16.55 -4.38 -7.75
C PHE A 132 -18.06 -4.57 -7.58
N VAL A 133 -18.64 -4.34 -6.41
CA VAL A 133 -20.11 -4.27 -6.29
C VAL A 133 -20.64 -3.15 -7.19
N ARG A 134 -21.64 -3.48 -8.01
CA ARG A 134 -22.31 -2.56 -8.92
C ARG A 134 -23.80 -2.68 -8.73
N PHE A 135 -24.41 -1.57 -8.38
CA PHE A 135 -25.84 -1.46 -8.18
C PHE A 135 -26.56 -1.21 -9.49
N ARG A 136 -27.70 -1.86 -9.68
CA ARG A 136 -28.61 -1.69 -10.80
C ARG A 136 -29.94 -1.20 -10.25
N LYS A 137 -30.47 -0.13 -10.83
CA LYS A 137 -31.77 0.41 -10.44
C LYS A 137 -32.87 -0.54 -10.93
N ILE A 138 -33.86 -0.78 -10.07
CA ILE A 138 -35.13 -1.45 -10.38
C ILE A 138 -36.28 -0.60 -9.83
N GLY A 139 -37.41 -0.64 -10.52
CA GLY A 139 -38.58 0.18 -10.19
C GLY A 139 -38.36 1.67 -10.43
N ASP A 140 -39.41 2.46 -10.20
CA ASP A 140 -39.41 3.92 -10.32
C ASP A 140 -40.21 4.56 -9.17
N GLY A 141 -39.86 5.79 -8.82
CA GLY A 141 -40.56 6.54 -7.77
C GLY A 141 -40.32 5.96 -6.37
N GLU A 142 -41.39 5.68 -5.63
CA GLU A 142 -41.32 5.17 -4.25
C GLU A 142 -40.87 3.69 -4.16
N GLU A 143 -40.97 2.94 -5.25
CA GLU A 143 -40.49 1.56 -5.36
C GLU A 143 -39.05 1.47 -5.89
N GLU A 144 -38.36 2.60 -6.07
CA GLU A 144 -36.97 2.64 -6.53
C GLU A 144 -36.05 1.90 -5.55
N ARG A 145 -35.36 0.87 -6.07
CA ARG A 145 -34.39 0.07 -5.33
C ARG A 145 -33.18 -0.26 -6.20
N TYR A 146 -32.05 -0.47 -5.56
CA TYR A 146 -30.78 -0.74 -6.23
C TYR A 146 -30.25 -2.13 -5.88
N VAL A 147 -30.23 -3.05 -6.83
CA VAL A 147 -29.82 -4.43 -6.60
C VAL A 147 -28.45 -4.71 -7.20
N ALA A 148 -27.59 -5.41 -6.47
CA ALA A 148 -26.27 -5.84 -6.92
C ALA A 148 -26.08 -7.34 -6.68
N TRP A 149 -25.40 -8.03 -7.62
CA TRP A 149 -24.96 -9.41 -7.44
C TRP A 149 -23.45 -9.47 -7.22
N PHE A 150 -23.00 -10.19 -6.19
CA PHE A 150 -21.59 -10.41 -5.90
C PHE A 150 -21.32 -11.85 -5.44
N GLU A 151 -20.21 -12.42 -5.89
CA GLU A 151 -19.80 -13.80 -5.55
C GLU A 151 -18.52 -13.78 -4.72
N PRO A 152 -18.62 -13.65 -3.38
CA PRO A 152 -17.44 -13.59 -2.53
C PRO A 152 -16.74 -14.95 -2.47
N ASP A 153 -15.42 -14.94 -2.25
CA ASP A 153 -14.62 -16.12 -1.95
C ASP A 153 -14.79 -16.57 -0.47
N HIS A 154 -15.30 -15.68 0.38
CA HIS A 154 -15.39 -15.83 1.85
C HIS A 154 -16.73 -15.31 2.42
N PHE A 155 -17.04 -15.60 3.68
CA PHE A 155 -18.27 -15.16 4.36
C PHE A 155 -18.16 -13.71 4.85
N ILE A 156 -18.14 -12.77 3.90
CA ILE A 156 -17.75 -11.37 4.16
C ILE A 156 -18.89 -10.36 4.06
N VAL A 157 -20.11 -10.79 3.73
CA VAL A 157 -21.24 -9.89 3.43
C VAL A 157 -21.57 -9.01 4.64
N GLU A 158 -21.85 -9.62 5.79
CA GLU A 158 -22.19 -8.92 7.03
C GLU A 158 -21.08 -7.95 7.46
N ARG A 159 -19.83 -8.42 7.39
CA ARG A 159 -18.64 -7.64 7.75
C ARG A 159 -18.49 -6.36 6.93
N ASN A 160 -18.92 -6.37 5.66
CA ASN A 160 -18.75 -5.25 4.74
C ASN A 160 -20.03 -4.45 4.50
N ALA A 161 -21.20 -4.92 4.92
CA ALA A 161 -22.48 -4.25 4.70
C ALA A 161 -22.45 -2.78 5.20
N ASP A 162 -21.84 -2.58 6.36
CA ASP A 162 -21.62 -1.29 7.01
C ASP A 162 -20.87 -0.26 6.15
N PHE A 163 -19.92 -0.72 5.31
CA PHE A 163 -19.22 0.14 4.37
C PHE A 163 -20.18 0.71 3.33
N PHE A 164 -21.09 -0.13 2.81
CA PHE A 164 -22.08 0.27 1.81
C PHE A 164 -23.15 1.19 2.42
N VAL A 165 -23.61 0.91 3.64
CA VAL A 165 -24.55 1.77 4.36
C VAL A 165 -24.00 3.19 4.46
N ARG A 166 -22.76 3.35 4.94
CA ARG A 166 -22.11 4.68 5.06
C ARG A 166 -21.88 5.38 3.73
N ARG A 167 -21.67 4.64 2.64
CA ARG A 167 -21.32 5.18 1.32
C ARG A 167 -22.53 5.54 0.47
N PHE A 168 -23.65 4.83 0.68
CA PHE A 168 -24.87 4.85 -0.13
C PHE A 168 -26.11 5.06 0.75
N THR A 169 -26.06 6.03 1.66
CA THR A 169 -27.16 6.33 2.59
C THR A 169 -28.43 6.81 1.89
N GLY A 170 -28.29 7.56 0.78
CA GLY A 170 -29.41 8.18 0.06
C GLY A 170 -30.15 7.28 -0.94
N MET A 171 -29.92 5.97 -0.90
CA MET A 171 -30.57 5.01 -1.79
C MET A 171 -30.91 3.72 -1.05
N ARG A 172 -32.02 3.08 -1.42
CA ARG A 172 -32.41 1.75 -0.93
C ARG A 172 -31.73 0.70 -1.77
N TRP A 173 -31.00 -0.22 -1.16
CA TRP A 173 -30.19 -1.16 -1.93
C TRP A 173 -30.18 -2.57 -1.35
N THR A 174 -29.90 -3.55 -2.22
CA THR A 174 -29.80 -4.96 -1.87
C THR A 174 -28.56 -5.54 -2.53
N ILE A 175 -27.66 -6.15 -1.76
CA ILE A 175 -26.54 -6.93 -2.26
C ILE A 175 -26.87 -8.40 -2.08
N LEU A 176 -27.00 -9.10 -3.21
CA LEU A 176 -27.27 -10.52 -3.30
C LEU A 176 -25.97 -11.29 -3.50
N THR A 177 -25.76 -12.33 -2.69
CA THR A 177 -24.66 -13.29 -2.86
C THR A 177 -25.15 -14.72 -2.70
N PRO A 178 -24.39 -15.74 -3.13
CA PRO A 178 -24.79 -17.14 -2.98
C PRO A 178 -25.04 -17.61 -1.55
N TYR A 179 -24.47 -16.94 -0.54
CA TYR A 179 -24.47 -17.43 0.85
C TYR A 179 -25.25 -16.54 1.81
N ALA A 180 -25.35 -15.24 1.52
CA ALA A 180 -26.10 -14.26 2.30
C ALA A 180 -26.55 -13.09 1.42
N SER A 181 -27.51 -12.32 1.90
CA SER A 181 -27.90 -11.05 1.30
C SER A 181 -27.83 -9.93 2.32
N ALA A 182 -27.58 -8.71 1.87
CA ALA A 182 -27.62 -7.51 2.69
C ALA A 182 -28.61 -6.52 2.07
N ASP A 183 -29.64 -6.15 2.82
CA ASP A 183 -30.70 -5.24 2.40
C ASP A 183 -30.68 -3.97 3.26
N TRP A 184 -30.62 -2.81 2.61
CA TRP A 184 -30.69 -1.51 3.23
C TRP A 184 -31.92 -0.78 2.72
N ASP A 185 -32.86 -0.49 3.62
CA ASP A 185 -34.13 0.16 3.29
C ASP A 185 -34.09 1.69 3.38
N GLY A 186 -32.96 2.27 3.77
CA GLY A 186 -32.78 3.70 4.05
C GLY A 186 -32.61 4.03 5.54
N GLU A 187 -33.03 3.13 6.43
CA GLU A 187 -32.98 3.31 7.88
C GLU A 187 -32.35 2.12 8.61
N ARG A 188 -32.62 0.90 8.13
CA ARG A 188 -32.24 -0.37 8.74
C ARG A 188 -31.51 -1.26 7.74
N LEU A 189 -30.45 -1.88 8.23
CA LEU A 189 -29.72 -2.93 7.54
C LEU A 189 -30.27 -4.29 8.01
N ALA A 190 -30.72 -5.11 7.07
CA ALA A 190 -31.12 -6.49 7.31
C ALA A 190 -30.17 -7.45 6.58
N ILE A 191 -29.79 -8.53 7.25
CA ILE A 191 -29.03 -9.62 6.65
C ILE A 191 -29.99 -10.77 6.42
N GLY A 192 -30.03 -11.25 5.18
CA GLY A 192 -30.90 -12.33 4.74
C GLY A 192 -30.12 -13.56 4.26
N PRO A 193 -30.84 -14.64 3.90
CA PRO A 193 -30.22 -15.83 3.33
C PRO A 193 -29.55 -15.55 1.98
N GLY A 194 -28.75 -16.51 1.52
CA GLY A 194 -28.21 -16.50 0.17
C GLY A 194 -29.30 -16.45 -0.90
N ALA A 195 -28.99 -15.81 -2.01
CA ALA A 195 -29.87 -15.66 -3.16
C ALA A 195 -29.28 -16.37 -4.38
N ALA A 196 -30.12 -16.66 -5.37
CA ALA A 196 -29.68 -17.13 -6.68
C ALA A 196 -29.34 -15.94 -7.58
N LYS A 197 -28.47 -16.18 -8.57
CA LYS A 197 -28.07 -15.13 -9.53
C LYS A 197 -29.27 -14.58 -10.31
N THR A 198 -30.27 -15.42 -10.57
CA THR A 198 -31.52 -15.08 -11.24
C THR A 198 -32.40 -14.12 -10.46
N ASP A 199 -32.16 -13.96 -9.16
CA ASP A 199 -32.90 -13.03 -8.31
C ASP A 199 -32.40 -11.58 -8.49
N ALA A 200 -31.26 -11.39 -9.17
CA ALA A 200 -30.80 -10.09 -9.61
C ALA A 200 -31.35 -9.78 -11.01
N PRO A 201 -31.81 -8.54 -11.26
CA PRO A 201 -32.37 -8.13 -12.55
C PRO A 201 -31.37 -8.32 -13.71
N ASP A 202 -31.88 -8.84 -14.83
CA ASP A 202 -31.16 -8.89 -16.11
C ASP A 202 -31.01 -7.47 -16.71
N GLN A 203 -29.96 -7.31 -17.52
CA GLN A 203 -29.40 -6.03 -17.98
C GLN A 203 -30.42 -5.13 -18.71
N ASP A 204 -30.58 -3.86 -18.30
CA ASP A 204 -30.43 -2.70 -19.22
C ASP A 204 -30.43 -1.27 -18.60
N ASP A 205 -30.14 -0.30 -19.48
CA ASP A 205 -30.28 1.18 -19.51
C ASP A 205 -29.14 2.05 -18.94
N THR A 206 -28.52 1.70 -17.82
CA THR A 206 -27.37 2.49 -17.30
C THR A 206 -26.01 2.06 -17.87
N GLU A 207 -26.00 0.95 -18.61
CA GLU A 207 -24.80 0.29 -19.14
C GLU A 207 -24.12 1.09 -20.26
N ALA A 208 -24.87 1.77 -21.13
CA ALA A 208 -24.30 2.57 -22.23
C ALA A 208 -23.53 3.81 -21.74
N LEU A 209 -24.08 4.52 -20.75
CA LEU A 209 -23.44 5.70 -20.14
C LEU A 209 -22.17 5.31 -19.37
N TRP A 210 -22.23 4.21 -18.61
CA TRP A 210 -21.11 3.71 -17.84
C TRP A 210 -20.00 3.11 -18.72
N ARG A 211 -20.34 2.35 -19.78
CA ARG A 211 -19.41 1.88 -20.81
C ARG A 211 -18.69 3.04 -21.50
N THR A 212 -19.44 4.09 -21.85
CA THR A 212 -18.89 5.30 -22.46
C THR A 212 -17.97 6.04 -21.49
N TYR A 213 -18.35 6.17 -20.21
CA TYR A 213 -17.50 6.74 -19.19
C TYR A 213 -16.21 5.93 -19.00
N PHE A 214 -16.31 4.61 -18.86
CA PHE A 214 -15.17 3.71 -18.66
C PHE A 214 -14.19 3.73 -19.83
N ALA A 215 -14.69 3.68 -21.07
CA ALA A 215 -13.87 3.80 -22.28
C ALA A 215 -13.09 5.12 -22.31
N ASN A 216 -13.71 6.21 -21.83
CA ASN A 216 -13.08 7.54 -21.82
C ASN A 216 -12.09 7.75 -20.66
N ILE A 217 -12.23 7.05 -19.53
CA ILE A 217 -11.26 7.11 -18.42
C ILE A 217 -10.13 6.06 -18.56
N PHE A 218 -10.30 5.07 -19.44
CA PHE A 218 -9.29 4.05 -19.71
C PHE A 218 -8.04 4.68 -20.31
N ASN A 219 -6.94 4.68 -19.56
CA ASN A 219 -5.66 5.19 -20.03
C ASN A 219 -4.81 4.05 -20.60
N PRO A 220 -4.72 3.92 -21.94
CA PRO A 220 -4.00 2.81 -22.58
C PRO A 220 -2.50 2.80 -22.21
N ALA A 221 -1.89 3.95 -21.92
CA ALA A 221 -0.49 4.05 -21.52
C ALA A 221 -0.19 3.53 -20.09
N ARG A 222 -1.23 3.25 -19.28
CA ARG A 222 -1.11 2.70 -17.92
C ARG A 222 -1.56 1.24 -17.82
N LEU A 223 -1.89 0.60 -18.95
CA LEU A 223 -2.40 -0.76 -18.99
C LEU A 223 -1.32 -1.79 -18.57
N LYS A 224 -1.54 -2.48 -17.45
CA LYS A 224 -0.74 -3.64 -17.02
C LYS A 224 -1.59 -4.90 -17.01
N VAL A 225 -1.70 -5.56 -18.17
CA VAL A 225 -2.63 -6.68 -18.39
C VAL A 225 -2.52 -7.78 -17.33
N LYS A 226 -1.30 -8.20 -16.96
CA LYS A 226 -1.09 -9.23 -15.91
C LYS A 226 -1.54 -8.78 -14.52
N ALA A 227 -1.32 -7.52 -14.16
CA ALA A 227 -1.76 -6.98 -12.88
C ALA A 227 -3.28 -6.79 -12.85
N MET A 228 -3.86 -6.31 -13.95
CA MET A 228 -5.30 -6.17 -14.13
C MET A 228 -6.01 -7.54 -14.05
N GLN A 229 -5.48 -8.59 -14.70
CA GLN A 229 -6.04 -9.94 -14.62
C GLN A 229 -5.92 -10.58 -13.22
N LYS A 230 -4.89 -10.19 -12.45
CA LYS A 230 -4.68 -10.66 -11.07
C LYS A 230 -5.64 -9.96 -10.09
N GLU A 231 -5.81 -8.65 -10.22
CA GLU A 231 -6.69 -7.85 -9.35
C GLU A 231 -8.16 -7.92 -9.77
N MET A 232 -8.44 -8.27 -11.03
CA MET A 232 -9.79 -8.45 -11.58
C MET A 232 -9.91 -9.82 -12.28
N PRO A 233 -10.09 -10.90 -11.48
CA PRO A 233 -10.26 -12.25 -12.01
C PRO A 233 -11.42 -12.37 -13.01
N LYS A 234 -11.24 -13.19 -14.06
CA LYS A 234 -12.20 -13.38 -15.15
C LYS A 234 -13.62 -13.78 -14.71
N LYS A 235 -13.78 -14.39 -13.53
CA LYS A 235 -15.10 -14.76 -13.01
C LYS A 235 -16.02 -13.56 -12.77
N TYR A 236 -15.46 -12.41 -12.39
CA TYR A 236 -16.22 -11.17 -12.16
C TYR A 236 -16.58 -10.43 -13.45
N TRP A 237 -15.95 -10.78 -14.57
CA TRP A 237 -16.13 -10.07 -15.84
C TRP A 237 -17.57 -10.19 -16.38
N ARG A 238 -18.24 -11.32 -16.10
CA ARG A 238 -19.64 -11.52 -16.50
C ARG A 238 -20.62 -10.56 -15.80
N ASN A 239 -20.21 -9.95 -14.69
CA ASN A 239 -21.03 -9.02 -13.91
C ASN A 239 -20.60 -7.56 -14.12
N LEU A 240 -19.56 -7.32 -14.94
CA LEU A 240 -18.99 -6.00 -15.21
C LEU A 240 -19.38 -5.54 -16.63
N PRO A 241 -20.22 -4.51 -16.77
CA PRO A 241 -20.59 -3.95 -18.07
C PRO A 241 -19.39 -3.50 -18.93
N GLU A 242 -18.27 -3.15 -18.29
CA GLU A 242 -17.06 -2.69 -18.96
C GLU A 242 -16.16 -3.84 -19.44
N ALA A 243 -16.37 -5.05 -18.92
CA ALA A 243 -15.53 -6.19 -19.29
C ALA A 243 -15.70 -6.64 -20.74
N SER A 244 -16.81 -6.28 -21.38
CA SER A 244 -17.00 -6.46 -22.83
C SER A 244 -16.13 -5.52 -23.66
N LEU A 245 -15.76 -4.35 -23.12
CA LEU A 245 -14.85 -3.39 -23.78
C LEU A 245 -13.38 -3.76 -23.60
N ILE A 246 -13.05 -4.53 -22.56
CA ILE A 246 -11.65 -4.83 -22.19
C ILE A 246 -10.87 -5.51 -23.32
N PRO A 247 -11.38 -6.54 -24.04
CA PRO A 247 -10.65 -7.15 -25.15
C PRO A 247 -10.29 -6.14 -26.24
N ASP A 248 -11.24 -5.31 -26.66
CA ASP A 248 -11.05 -4.32 -27.74
C ASP A 248 -10.18 -3.15 -27.28
N LEU A 249 -10.35 -2.71 -26.03
CA LEU A 249 -9.49 -1.69 -25.41
C LEU A 249 -8.04 -2.17 -25.25
N ILE A 250 -7.81 -3.45 -24.92
CA ILE A 250 -6.46 -4.03 -24.89
C ILE A 250 -5.88 -4.13 -26.30
N ALA A 251 -6.65 -4.63 -27.27
CA ALA A 251 -6.20 -4.78 -28.65
C ALA A 251 -5.89 -3.42 -29.31
N GLY A 252 -6.68 -2.40 -28.99
CA GLY A 252 -6.49 -1.02 -29.44
C GLY A 252 -5.50 -0.20 -28.61
N ALA A 253 -5.10 -0.66 -27.42
CA ALA A 253 -4.31 0.13 -26.47
C ALA A 253 -2.97 0.59 -27.03
N ASP A 254 -2.23 -0.26 -27.73
CA ASP A 254 -0.91 0.09 -28.28
C ASP A 254 -1.02 1.16 -29.37
N LYS A 255 -2.05 1.07 -30.22
CA LYS A 255 -2.33 2.07 -31.26
C LYS A 255 -2.80 3.38 -30.64
N ALA A 256 -3.77 3.31 -29.71
CA ALA A 256 -4.29 4.47 -29.00
C ALA A 256 -3.23 5.18 -28.14
N ALA A 257 -2.30 4.44 -27.53
CA ALA A 257 -1.16 5.00 -26.80
C ALA A 257 -0.17 5.72 -27.73
N LYS A 258 0.14 5.14 -28.90
CA LYS A 258 0.96 5.80 -29.92
C LYS A 258 0.29 7.07 -30.46
N ASP A 259 -0.99 7.00 -30.77
CA ASP A 259 -1.78 8.15 -31.24
C ASP A 259 -1.91 9.23 -30.15
N MET A 260 -2.04 8.84 -28.88
CA MET A 260 -2.08 9.75 -27.74
C MET A 260 -0.72 10.42 -27.48
N ILE A 261 0.41 9.71 -27.66
CA ILE A 261 1.77 10.28 -27.63
C ILE A 261 1.95 11.25 -28.80
N ALA A 262 1.51 10.88 -30.01
CA ALA A 262 1.61 11.72 -31.20
C ALA A 262 0.72 12.97 -31.12
N ARG A 263 -0.43 12.89 -30.43
CA ARG A 263 -1.37 13.99 -30.20
C ARG A 263 -1.15 14.70 -28.87
N MET A 264 -0.08 14.41 -28.13
CA MET A 264 0.21 15.12 -26.88
C MET A 264 0.24 16.62 -27.19
N PRO A 265 -0.61 17.44 -26.53
CA PRO A 265 -0.57 18.87 -26.71
C PRO A 265 0.81 19.35 -26.28
N THR A 266 1.59 19.88 -27.23
CA THR A 266 2.85 20.59 -26.95
C THR A 266 2.61 21.84 -26.11
N THR A 267 1.36 22.27 -25.99
CA THR A 267 0.92 23.44 -25.21
C THR A 267 -0.17 23.04 -24.21
N PRO A 268 -0.04 23.37 -22.91
CA PRO A 268 -1.05 23.05 -21.90
C PRO A 268 -2.42 23.70 -22.21
N ALA A 269 -3.52 23.01 -21.86
CA ALA A 269 -4.87 23.51 -22.05
C ALA A 269 -5.14 24.84 -21.29
N PRO A 270 -5.96 25.77 -21.81
CA PRO A 270 -6.16 27.11 -21.21
C PRO A 270 -6.72 27.08 -19.78
N HIS A 271 -7.53 26.07 -19.45
CA HIS A 271 -8.02 25.84 -18.08
C HIS A 271 -6.88 25.45 -17.11
N HIS A 272 -5.90 24.67 -17.58
CA HIS A 272 -4.70 24.39 -16.79
C HIS A 272 -3.90 25.67 -16.51
N ALA A 273 -3.92 26.67 -17.40
CA ALA A 273 -3.28 27.96 -17.13
C ALA A 273 -4.01 28.74 -16.01
N LYS A 274 -5.34 28.64 -15.89
CA LYS A 274 -6.11 29.24 -14.78
C LYS A 274 -5.96 28.48 -13.47
N VAL A 275 -5.93 27.14 -13.50
CA VAL A 275 -5.68 26.30 -12.32
C VAL A 275 -4.22 26.41 -11.86
N GLN A 276 -3.25 26.46 -12.78
CA GLN A 276 -1.90 26.89 -12.49
C GLN A 276 -1.94 28.29 -11.89
N ALA A 277 -2.48 29.32 -12.53
CA ALA A 277 -2.47 30.67 -11.97
C ALA A 277 -3.11 30.77 -10.56
N LYS A 278 -4.09 29.92 -10.23
CA LYS A 278 -4.79 29.89 -8.93
C LYS A 278 -4.07 29.07 -7.85
N HIS A 279 -3.46 27.93 -8.18
CA HIS A 279 -2.79 27.01 -7.21
C HIS A 279 -1.26 27.04 -7.29
N TRP A 280 -0.73 27.50 -8.42
CA TRP A 280 0.67 27.66 -8.78
C TRP A 280 0.84 28.99 -9.55
N PRO A 281 0.58 30.14 -8.91
CA PRO A 281 0.69 31.43 -9.55
C PRO A 281 2.00 31.49 -10.33
N LYS A 282 1.97 31.99 -11.58
CA LYS A 282 3.20 32.25 -12.34
C LYS A 282 4.14 32.97 -11.38
N HIS A 283 5.28 32.35 -11.10
CA HIS A 283 6.28 32.91 -10.21
C HIS A 283 6.64 34.27 -10.80
N GLN A 284 6.09 35.36 -10.23
CA GLN A 284 6.86 36.59 -10.19
C GLN A 284 8.14 36.15 -9.49
N PRO A 285 9.35 36.39 -10.04
CA PRO A 285 10.57 36.15 -9.30
C PRO A 285 10.40 36.88 -7.96
N ALA A 286 10.09 36.11 -6.92
CA ALA A 286 10.05 36.66 -5.59
C ALA A 286 11.50 36.98 -5.34
N GLU A 287 11.78 38.26 -5.04
CA GLU A 287 13.05 38.72 -4.52
C GLU A 287 13.45 37.76 -3.39
N THR A 288 14.22 36.75 -3.77
CA THR A 288 14.84 35.77 -2.90
C THR A 288 16.25 36.30 -2.75
N PRO A 289 16.87 36.18 -1.57
CA PRO A 289 18.26 36.60 -1.39
C PRO A 289 19.07 36.00 -2.51
N ASP A 290 19.78 36.87 -3.21
CA ASP A 290 20.36 36.64 -4.51
C ASP A 290 21.43 35.53 -4.42
N GLY A 291 21.00 34.27 -4.46
CA GLY A 291 21.90 33.14 -4.58
C GLY A 291 22.64 33.17 -5.92
N ASP A 292 22.25 34.07 -6.85
CA ASP A 292 22.98 34.23 -8.09
C ASP A 292 24.40 34.79 -7.89
N ALA A 293 24.61 35.58 -6.83
CA ALA A 293 25.89 36.14 -6.43
C ALA A 293 26.74 35.22 -5.53
N ALA A 294 26.25 34.04 -5.16
CA ALA A 294 27.02 33.09 -4.35
C ALA A 294 28.13 32.45 -5.19
N HIS A 295 29.37 32.61 -4.74
CA HIS A 295 30.58 32.10 -5.39
C HIS A 295 31.23 30.94 -4.62
N THR A 296 30.74 30.64 -3.41
CA THR A 296 31.21 29.54 -2.57
C THR A 296 30.06 28.67 -2.06
N ILE A 297 30.34 27.42 -1.68
CA ILE A 297 29.33 26.52 -1.12
C ILE A 297 28.78 27.06 0.21
N SER A 298 29.62 27.75 0.99
CA SER A 298 29.18 28.39 2.23
C SER A 298 28.16 29.50 1.97
N GLU A 299 28.40 30.37 1.00
CA GLU A 299 27.44 31.43 0.62
C GLU A 299 26.15 30.83 0.06
N LEU A 300 26.26 29.79 -0.77
CA LEU A 300 25.11 29.11 -1.34
C LEU A 300 24.26 28.43 -0.26
N ARG A 301 24.91 27.82 0.74
CA ARG A 301 24.26 27.23 1.92
C ARG A 301 23.50 28.29 2.72
N GLU A 302 24.10 29.45 2.94
CA GLU A 302 23.44 30.55 3.65
C GLU A 302 22.22 31.08 2.88
N ALA A 303 22.34 31.27 1.56
CA ALA A 303 21.21 31.66 0.71
C ALA A 303 20.07 30.62 0.75
N ALA A 304 20.41 29.32 0.84
CA ALA A 304 19.42 28.25 0.86
C ALA A 304 18.56 28.22 2.13
N LYS A 305 18.98 28.84 3.25
CA LYS A 305 18.18 28.93 4.49
C LYS A 305 16.87 29.69 4.29
N GLY A 306 16.84 30.65 3.36
CA GLY A 306 15.65 31.44 3.03
C GLY A 306 14.83 30.87 1.87
N CYS A 307 15.13 29.65 1.39
CA CYS A 307 14.55 29.11 0.16
C CYS A 307 13.03 28.93 0.25
N ARG A 308 12.30 29.54 -0.70
CA ARG A 308 10.84 29.38 -0.85
C ARG A 308 10.40 28.89 -2.23
N ARG A 309 11.31 28.28 -3.00
CA ARG A 309 11.09 27.85 -4.40
C ARG A 309 10.00 26.78 -4.60
N CYS A 310 9.63 26.03 -3.55
CA CYS A 310 8.54 25.06 -3.59
C CYS A 310 7.82 24.98 -2.24
N PRO A 311 6.57 24.48 -2.15
CA PRO A 311 5.79 24.51 -0.90
C PRO A 311 6.39 23.78 0.31
N LEU A 312 7.42 22.93 0.12
CA LEU A 312 7.99 22.10 1.18
C LEU A 312 8.65 22.91 2.32
N TRP A 313 9.03 24.17 2.08
CA TRP A 313 9.59 25.03 3.13
C TRP A 313 8.61 25.31 4.28
N ARG A 314 7.30 25.17 4.04
CA ARG A 314 6.24 25.58 4.99
C ARG A 314 6.20 24.69 6.24
N ASP A 315 6.35 23.39 6.04
CA ASP A 315 6.13 22.38 7.07
C ASP A 315 7.44 21.75 7.57
N ALA A 316 8.53 21.86 6.78
CA ALA A 316 9.87 21.44 7.19
C ALA A 316 10.43 22.33 8.30
N THR A 317 11.33 21.81 9.13
CA THR A 317 11.94 22.59 10.22
C THR A 317 12.95 23.59 9.66
N GLN A 318 13.77 23.14 8.70
CA GLN A 318 14.82 23.94 8.08
C GLN A 318 15.27 23.34 6.75
N THR A 319 16.02 24.11 5.98
CA THR A 319 16.75 23.60 4.82
C THR A 319 17.87 22.67 5.26
N VAL A 320 17.95 21.48 4.66
CA VAL A 320 19.09 20.58 4.80
C VAL A 320 19.89 20.63 3.49
N PHE A 321 20.98 21.38 3.52
CA PHE A 321 21.90 21.54 2.40
C PHE A 321 22.90 20.37 2.30
N GLY A 322 23.68 20.29 1.23
CA GLY A 322 24.73 19.28 1.10
C GLY A 322 25.91 19.50 2.06
N GLU A 323 26.73 18.49 2.32
CA GLU A 323 27.91 18.56 3.20
C GLU A 323 29.07 17.74 2.63
N GLY A 324 30.27 18.31 2.68
CA GLY A 324 31.53 17.72 2.21
C GLY A 324 32.48 18.81 1.68
N PRO A 325 33.63 18.42 1.11
CA PRO A 325 34.59 19.35 0.53
C PRO A 325 34.02 20.10 -0.69
N ASP A 326 34.35 21.38 -0.80
CA ASP A 326 33.94 22.24 -1.93
C ASP A 326 34.60 21.85 -3.26
N ASN A 327 35.55 20.92 -3.26
CA ASN A 327 36.25 20.40 -4.44
C ASN A 327 36.13 18.87 -4.57
N ALA A 328 35.12 18.27 -3.93
CA ALA A 328 34.92 16.83 -3.93
C ALA A 328 34.75 16.28 -5.36
N LYS A 329 35.54 15.27 -5.71
CA LYS A 329 35.47 14.62 -7.03
C LYS A 329 34.22 13.76 -7.20
N VAL A 330 33.64 13.32 -6.09
CA VAL A 330 32.40 12.54 -6.06
C VAL A 330 31.35 13.23 -5.23
N ILE A 331 30.15 13.29 -5.81
CA ILE A 331 28.95 13.73 -5.13
C ILE A 331 27.93 12.59 -5.00
N PHE A 332 27.43 12.32 -3.81
CA PHE A 332 26.29 11.43 -3.59
C PHE A 332 25.01 12.25 -3.48
N VAL A 333 23.98 11.83 -4.20
CA VAL A 333 22.69 12.51 -4.23
C VAL A 333 21.60 11.56 -3.77
N GLY A 334 20.97 11.87 -2.64
CA GLY A 334 19.78 11.19 -2.11
C GLY A 334 18.47 11.80 -2.61
N GLU A 335 17.34 11.32 -2.06
CA GLU A 335 16.00 11.78 -2.43
C GLU A 335 15.64 13.12 -1.77
N GLN A 336 15.57 13.14 -0.44
CA GLN A 336 15.22 14.29 0.39
C GLN A 336 15.72 14.05 1.82
N PRO A 337 15.73 15.06 2.70
CA PRO A 337 16.05 14.87 4.11
C PRO A 337 14.97 14.04 4.79
N GLY A 338 15.35 13.23 5.78
CA GLY A 338 14.42 12.54 6.66
C GLY A 338 14.14 13.32 7.94
N ASP A 339 13.46 12.65 8.87
CA ASP A 339 13.06 13.22 10.17
C ASP A 339 14.26 13.71 11.00
N GLN A 340 15.33 12.92 11.07
CA GLN A 340 16.52 13.29 11.85
C GLN A 340 17.37 14.34 11.14
N GLU A 341 17.48 14.25 9.81
CA GLU A 341 18.18 15.22 8.98
C GLU A 341 17.54 16.60 9.07
N ASP A 342 16.21 16.68 9.01
CA ASP A 342 15.45 17.93 9.11
C ASP A 342 15.64 18.62 10.47
N LEU A 343 15.80 17.87 11.55
CA LEU A 343 16.08 18.43 12.88
C LEU A 343 17.56 18.81 13.04
N ALA A 344 18.47 18.02 12.48
CA ALA A 344 19.91 18.21 12.61
C ALA A 344 20.48 19.25 11.63
N GLY A 345 19.78 19.55 10.53
CA GLY A 345 20.29 20.42 9.47
C GLY A 345 21.38 19.78 8.61
N LYS A 346 21.58 18.45 8.71
CA LYS A 346 22.68 17.71 8.07
C LYS A 346 22.16 16.53 7.24
N PRO A 347 22.73 16.28 6.04
CA PRO A 347 22.30 15.18 5.18
C PRO A 347 22.82 13.83 5.71
N PHE A 348 22.00 12.77 5.58
CA PHE A 348 22.39 11.39 5.90
C PHE A 348 22.87 11.16 7.35
N VAL A 349 22.19 11.73 8.35
CA VAL A 349 22.49 11.45 9.78
C VAL A 349 21.55 10.42 10.42
N GLY A 350 20.43 10.11 9.75
CA GLY A 350 19.42 9.18 10.22
C GLY A 350 19.79 7.70 10.01
N PRO A 351 18.84 6.77 10.21
CA PRO A 351 19.09 5.33 10.08
C PRO A 351 19.65 4.92 8.71
N ALA A 352 19.16 5.53 7.63
CA ALA A 352 19.67 5.26 6.27
C ALA A 352 21.09 5.81 6.07
N GLY A 353 21.40 6.95 6.70
CA GLY A 353 22.73 7.54 6.75
C GLY A 353 23.75 6.63 7.45
N LYS A 354 23.39 6.08 8.60
CA LYS A 354 24.26 5.11 9.31
C LYS A 354 24.59 3.88 8.48
N VAL A 355 23.62 3.36 7.71
CA VAL A 355 23.86 2.24 6.78
C VAL A 355 24.77 2.69 5.64
N PHE A 356 24.55 3.89 5.10
CA PHE A 356 25.37 4.46 4.05
C PHE A 356 26.83 4.63 4.49
N ASP A 357 27.07 5.30 5.62
CA ASP A 357 28.40 5.56 6.16
C ASP A 357 29.15 4.25 6.46
N ALA A 358 28.48 3.27 7.08
CA ALA A 358 29.10 1.97 7.37
C ALA A 358 29.52 1.23 6.08
N ILE A 359 28.75 1.34 5.01
CA ILE A 359 29.08 0.67 3.73
C ILE A 359 30.12 1.45 2.94
N LEU A 360 30.17 2.78 3.05
CA LEU A 360 31.27 3.56 2.49
C LEU A 360 32.60 3.19 3.15
N ASP A 361 32.62 3.06 4.49
CA ASP A 361 33.80 2.62 5.24
C ASP A 361 34.25 1.21 4.82
N ASP A 362 33.31 0.25 4.76
CA ASP A 362 33.57 -1.11 4.25
C ASP A 362 34.09 -1.12 2.80
N ALA A 363 33.66 -0.17 1.97
CA ALA A 363 34.14 -0.01 0.60
C ALA A 363 35.50 0.71 0.52
N GLY A 364 35.93 1.35 1.61
CA GLY A 364 37.09 2.25 1.70
C GLY A 364 36.92 3.53 0.89
N VAL A 365 35.71 4.09 0.89
CA VAL A 365 35.43 5.45 0.42
C VAL A 365 35.37 6.34 1.65
N ASP A 366 36.31 7.27 1.79
CA ASP A 366 36.31 8.19 2.93
C ASP A 366 35.14 9.19 2.80
N ARG A 367 34.28 9.22 3.82
CA ARG A 367 33.13 10.12 3.90
C ARG A 367 33.54 11.61 3.89
N LEU A 368 34.76 11.91 4.33
CA LEU A 368 35.32 13.27 4.38
C LEU A 368 35.85 13.75 3.02
N GLU A 369 36.08 12.85 2.06
CA GLU A 369 36.56 13.20 0.71
C GLU A 369 35.43 13.40 -0.30
N VAL A 370 34.18 13.12 0.09
CA VAL A 370 33.01 13.12 -0.79
C VAL A 370 31.99 14.16 -0.35
N TYR A 371 31.28 14.73 -1.32
CA TYR A 371 30.17 15.62 -1.05
C TYR A 371 28.87 14.84 -1.05
N VAL A 372 27.97 15.09 -0.09
CA VAL A 372 26.70 14.36 0.02
C VAL A 372 25.56 15.35 0.14
N THR A 373 24.52 15.16 -0.67
CA THR A 373 23.39 16.06 -0.74
C THR A 373 22.11 15.31 -1.12
N ASN A 374 20.99 16.02 -1.26
CA ASN A 374 19.70 15.47 -1.67
C ASN A 374 19.10 16.24 -2.84
N ALA A 375 18.35 15.56 -3.71
CA ALA A 375 17.64 16.18 -4.83
C ALA A 375 16.65 17.27 -4.38
N VAL A 376 16.06 17.12 -3.19
CA VAL A 376 15.22 18.12 -2.54
C VAL A 376 15.82 18.49 -1.19
N LYS A 377 15.79 19.78 -0.80
CA LYS A 377 16.44 20.29 0.42
C LYS A 377 15.54 20.43 1.65
N HIS A 378 14.24 20.17 1.53
CA HIS A 378 13.29 20.25 2.63
C HIS A 378 12.59 18.90 2.83
N PHE A 379 12.33 18.53 4.07
CA PHE A 379 11.68 17.26 4.39
C PHE A 379 10.18 17.32 4.11
N LYS A 380 9.72 16.48 3.17
CA LYS A 380 8.30 16.24 2.95
C LYS A 380 7.80 15.08 3.80
N PHE A 381 6.77 15.35 4.60
CA PHE A 381 6.16 14.35 5.47
C PHE A 381 4.65 14.54 5.63
N GLU A 382 4.00 13.47 6.09
CA GLU A 382 2.63 13.47 6.57
C GLU A 382 2.64 13.20 8.09
N PRO A 383 2.00 14.06 8.90
CA PRO A 383 1.90 13.85 10.34
C PRO A 383 0.95 12.68 10.64
N ARG A 384 1.43 11.71 11.43
CA ARG A 384 0.60 10.61 11.94
C ARG A 384 0.79 10.49 13.46
N GLY A 385 -0.10 11.14 14.20
CA GLY A 385 0.05 11.32 15.65
C GLY A 385 1.31 12.14 15.94
N LYS A 386 2.20 11.62 16.80
CA LYS A 386 3.48 12.26 17.13
C LYS A 386 4.61 11.98 16.12
N ARG A 387 4.37 11.18 15.08
CA ARG A 387 5.40 10.77 14.11
C ARG A 387 5.27 11.54 12.80
N ARG A 388 6.41 11.96 12.24
CA ARG A 388 6.50 12.53 10.88
C ARG A 388 6.81 11.41 9.89
N ILE A 389 5.85 11.04 9.05
CA ILE A 389 5.98 9.95 8.09
C ILE A 389 6.46 10.49 6.76
N HIS A 390 7.63 10.07 6.31
CA HIS A 390 8.22 10.50 5.04
C HIS A 390 7.29 10.28 3.83
N SER A 391 7.05 11.33 3.05
CA SER A 391 6.28 11.27 1.79
C SER A 391 7.17 11.68 0.60
N LYS A 392 7.09 10.94 -0.50
CA LYS A 392 7.98 11.14 -1.65
C LYS A 392 7.78 12.52 -2.32
N PRO A 393 8.86 13.24 -2.70
CA PRO A 393 8.74 14.45 -3.50
C PRO A 393 8.11 14.18 -4.87
N ASN A 394 7.26 15.09 -5.33
CA ASN A 394 6.69 15.04 -6.68
C ASN A 394 7.66 15.67 -7.71
N ALA A 395 7.38 15.48 -9.00
CA ALA A 395 8.25 15.97 -10.07
C ALA A 395 8.41 17.51 -10.08
N GLY A 396 7.37 18.26 -9.67
CA GLY A 396 7.44 19.72 -9.59
C GLY A 396 8.34 20.20 -8.45
N GLU A 397 8.30 19.53 -7.29
CA GLU A 397 9.18 19.81 -6.16
C GLU A 397 10.65 19.50 -6.49
N VAL A 398 10.91 18.37 -7.15
CA VAL A 398 12.25 18.01 -7.64
C VAL A 398 12.75 19.05 -8.64
N GLN A 399 11.93 19.42 -9.63
CA GLN A 399 12.30 20.41 -10.64
C GLN A 399 12.57 21.79 -10.03
N ALA A 400 11.77 22.22 -9.05
CA ALA A 400 11.98 23.50 -8.36
C ALA A 400 13.26 23.51 -7.52
N CYS A 401 13.61 22.37 -6.90
CA CYS A 401 14.79 22.25 -6.06
C CYS A 401 16.07 21.97 -6.87
N ARG A 402 15.94 21.48 -8.11
CA ARG A 402 17.06 21.22 -9.03
C ARG A 402 17.98 22.42 -9.20
N TRP A 403 17.46 23.64 -9.13
CA TRP A 403 18.27 24.86 -9.16
C TRP A 403 19.41 24.85 -8.10
N TRP A 404 19.15 24.35 -6.89
CA TRP A 404 20.19 24.24 -5.85
C TRP A 404 21.22 23.15 -6.16
N ILE A 405 20.76 22.02 -6.72
CA ILE A 405 21.65 20.93 -7.14
C ILE A 405 22.59 21.42 -8.25
N ASP A 406 22.05 22.10 -9.27
CA ASP A 406 22.85 22.60 -10.38
C ASP A 406 23.89 23.61 -9.87
N ARG A 407 23.53 24.50 -8.94
CA ARG A 407 24.48 25.41 -8.26
C ARG A 407 25.53 24.68 -7.42
N GLU A 408 25.16 23.63 -6.68
CA GLU A 408 26.15 22.79 -5.97
C GLU A 408 27.14 22.17 -6.97
N PHE A 409 26.68 21.74 -8.14
CA PHE A 409 27.53 21.09 -9.15
C PHE A 409 28.45 22.08 -9.85
N GLU A 410 27.96 23.30 -10.13
CA GLU A 410 28.78 24.38 -10.69
C GLU A 410 29.95 24.77 -9.79
N LEU A 411 29.74 24.75 -8.47
CA LEU A 411 30.75 25.10 -7.48
C LEU A 411 31.66 23.92 -7.13
N VAL A 412 31.10 22.74 -6.86
CA VAL A 412 31.87 21.53 -6.49
C VAL A 412 32.65 20.96 -7.67
N LYS A 413 32.08 21.05 -8.88
CA LYS A 413 32.61 20.48 -10.12
C LYS A 413 33.01 18.99 -9.99
N PRO A 414 32.06 18.12 -9.57
CA PRO A 414 32.34 16.70 -9.40
C PRO A 414 32.59 16.03 -10.77
N GLU A 415 33.42 15.00 -10.77
CA GLU A 415 33.69 14.16 -11.95
C GLU A 415 32.75 12.94 -12.02
N LEU A 416 32.15 12.59 -10.88
CA LEU A 416 31.19 11.50 -10.73
C LEU A 416 30.07 11.89 -9.78
N ALA A 417 28.83 11.71 -10.21
CA ALA A 417 27.64 11.78 -9.35
C ALA A 417 27.07 10.38 -9.10
N VAL A 418 26.80 10.04 -7.85
CA VAL A 418 26.18 8.77 -7.46
C VAL A 418 24.71 9.02 -7.11
N ALA A 419 23.81 8.53 -7.95
CA ALA A 419 22.37 8.64 -7.76
C ALA A 419 21.87 7.54 -6.82
N LEU A 420 21.54 7.91 -5.58
CA LEU A 420 20.97 7.01 -4.58
C LEU A 420 19.44 6.94 -4.75
N GLY A 421 18.99 6.06 -5.64
CA GLY A 421 17.56 5.83 -5.89
C GLY A 421 16.94 6.69 -7.00
N ALA A 422 15.63 6.48 -7.21
CA ALA A 422 14.95 6.96 -8.41
C ALA A 422 14.78 8.48 -8.49
N THR A 423 14.60 9.14 -7.34
CA THR A 423 14.40 10.59 -7.30
C THR A 423 15.71 11.34 -7.57
N ALA A 424 16.82 10.85 -7.01
CA ALA A 424 18.15 11.34 -7.33
C ALA A 424 18.47 11.16 -8.83
N ALA A 425 18.22 9.96 -9.37
CA ALA A 425 18.43 9.70 -10.79
C ALA A 425 17.58 10.62 -11.70
N LEU A 426 16.32 10.85 -11.34
CA LEU A 426 15.45 11.80 -12.06
C LEU A 426 16.02 13.22 -12.01
N SER A 427 16.49 13.67 -10.85
CA SER A 427 17.07 15.01 -10.68
C SER A 427 18.31 15.21 -11.55
N LEU A 428 19.18 14.20 -11.62
CA LEU A 428 20.46 14.29 -12.32
C LEU A 428 20.32 14.09 -13.84
N LEU A 429 19.44 13.20 -14.28
CA LEU A 429 19.31 12.83 -15.69
C LEU A 429 18.15 13.54 -16.40
N GLY A 430 17.30 14.26 -15.67
CA GLY A 430 16.10 14.92 -16.20
C GLY A 430 15.00 13.97 -16.68
N LYS A 431 15.20 12.65 -16.60
CA LYS A 431 14.23 11.63 -17.03
C LYS A 431 14.15 10.48 -16.04
N ALA A 432 12.98 9.87 -15.92
CA ALA A 432 12.76 8.72 -15.04
C ALA A 432 13.40 7.46 -15.62
N ILE A 433 14.18 6.74 -14.80
CA ILE A 433 14.85 5.49 -15.20
C ILE A 433 14.51 4.34 -14.23
N PRO A 434 14.52 3.07 -14.70
CA PRO A 434 14.30 1.90 -13.85
C PRO A 434 15.56 1.57 -13.04
N VAL A 435 15.76 2.22 -11.88
CA VAL A 435 16.97 2.10 -11.03
C VAL A 435 17.40 0.66 -10.76
N THR A 436 16.48 -0.25 -10.43
CA THR A 436 16.84 -1.64 -10.12
C THR A 436 17.44 -2.40 -11.30
N LYS A 437 17.07 -2.04 -12.54
CA LYS A 437 17.62 -2.64 -13.77
C LYS A 437 18.93 -1.97 -14.20
N MET A 438 19.03 -0.67 -13.94
CA MET A 438 20.15 0.19 -14.32
C MET A 438 21.27 0.22 -13.27
N ARG A 439 21.07 -0.46 -12.14
CA ARG A 439 22.02 -0.49 -11.03
C ARG A 439 23.41 -0.93 -11.50
N GLY A 440 24.45 -0.25 -11.01
CA GLY A 440 25.84 -0.53 -11.35
C GLY A 440 26.30 0.06 -12.68
N GLN A 441 25.38 0.68 -13.44
CA GLN A 441 25.70 1.33 -14.71
C GLN A 441 26.08 2.80 -14.49
N VAL A 442 26.97 3.28 -15.37
CA VAL A 442 27.33 4.69 -15.47
C VAL A 442 26.67 5.26 -16.74
N ILE A 443 26.01 6.40 -16.59
CA ILE A 443 25.42 7.16 -17.69
C ILE A 443 26.14 8.50 -17.76
N GLU A 444 26.65 8.85 -18.92
CA GLU A 444 27.23 10.16 -19.16
C GLU A 444 26.13 11.16 -19.56
N ARG A 445 26.12 12.32 -18.90
CA ARG A 445 25.27 13.46 -19.28
C ARG A 445 25.89 14.22 -20.45
N GLU A 446 25.10 15.08 -21.09
CA GLU A 446 25.55 15.93 -22.21
C GLU A 446 26.68 16.91 -21.80
N ASP A 447 26.77 17.24 -20.51
CA ASP A 447 27.83 18.09 -19.94
C ASP A 447 29.09 17.30 -19.52
N GLY A 448 29.18 16.01 -19.85
CA GLY A 448 30.31 15.13 -19.53
C GLY A 448 30.29 14.57 -18.11
N LEU A 449 29.30 14.92 -17.28
CA LEU A 449 29.21 14.34 -15.93
C LEU A 449 28.83 12.86 -16.00
N ARG A 450 29.65 12.02 -15.37
CA ARG A 450 29.36 10.59 -15.17
C ARG A 450 28.36 10.42 -14.02
N VAL A 451 27.27 9.70 -14.25
CA VAL A 451 26.23 9.41 -13.25
C VAL A 451 26.14 7.91 -12.99
N PHE A 452 26.59 7.48 -11.81
CA PHE A 452 26.48 6.11 -11.34
C PHE A 452 25.12 5.84 -10.69
N ILE A 453 24.42 4.78 -11.10
CA ILE A 453 23.07 4.48 -10.62
C ILE A 453 23.09 3.36 -9.57
N THR A 454 22.50 3.61 -8.40
CA THR A 454 22.26 2.56 -7.39
C THR A 454 20.96 2.79 -6.62
N ILE A 455 20.61 1.84 -5.74
CA ILE A 455 19.47 1.93 -4.83
C ILE A 455 19.71 2.99 -3.75
N HIS A 456 18.63 3.44 -3.10
CA HIS A 456 18.75 4.27 -1.92
C HIS A 456 18.98 3.40 -0.67
N PRO A 457 19.88 3.76 0.28
CA PRO A 457 20.16 2.96 1.49
C PRO A 457 18.94 2.64 2.35
N SER A 458 17.93 3.53 2.36
CA SER A 458 16.66 3.27 3.05
C SER A 458 15.87 2.08 2.51
N PHE A 459 16.16 1.62 1.28
CA PHE A 459 15.59 0.39 0.74
C PHE A 459 16.01 -0.84 1.56
N ILE A 460 17.29 -0.92 1.95
CA ILE A 460 17.84 -2.00 2.78
C ILE A 460 17.09 -2.08 4.11
N LEU A 461 16.79 -0.94 4.73
CA LEU A 461 16.06 -0.87 5.99
C LEU A 461 14.60 -1.33 5.90
N ARG A 462 14.02 -1.35 4.70
CA ARG A 462 12.63 -1.77 4.47
C ARG A 462 12.50 -3.27 4.19
N ILE A 463 13.61 -3.98 3.99
CA ILE A 463 13.61 -5.43 3.79
C ILE A 463 13.36 -6.10 5.15
N ARG A 464 12.33 -6.95 5.20
CA ARG A 464 11.92 -7.65 6.44
C ARG A 464 12.69 -8.94 6.66
N ASP A 465 12.97 -9.68 5.58
CA ASP A 465 13.72 -10.91 5.65
C ASP A 465 15.21 -10.62 5.88
N HIS A 466 15.84 -11.32 6.82
CA HIS A 466 17.21 -11.05 7.20
C HIS A 466 18.21 -11.45 6.11
N ALA A 467 17.99 -12.59 5.43
CA ALA A 467 18.89 -13.07 4.39
C ALA A 467 18.85 -12.13 3.17
N ASP A 468 17.65 -11.71 2.77
CA ASP A 468 17.49 -10.74 1.67
C ASP A 468 18.12 -9.38 2.02
N LYS A 469 18.02 -8.95 3.29
CA LYS A 469 18.59 -7.69 3.75
C LYS A 469 20.12 -7.71 3.70
N GLU A 470 20.75 -8.78 4.17
CA GLU A 470 22.20 -8.94 4.10
C GLU A 470 22.69 -9.09 2.65
N ALA A 471 21.96 -9.83 1.80
CA ALA A 471 22.26 -9.91 0.38
C ALA A 471 22.18 -8.54 -0.30
N GLU A 472 21.20 -7.71 0.06
CA GLU A 472 21.10 -6.34 -0.47
C GLU A 472 22.20 -5.42 0.05
N ARG A 473 22.59 -5.57 1.34
CA ARG A 473 23.72 -4.87 1.93
C ARG A 473 25.01 -5.17 1.17
N GLU A 474 25.27 -6.45 0.89
CA GLU A 474 26.45 -6.89 0.13
C GLU A 474 26.44 -6.35 -1.30
N ARG A 475 25.29 -6.40 -2.00
CA ARG A 475 25.19 -5.78 -3.34
C ARG A 475 25.49 -4.29 -3.31
N PHE A 476 25.01 -3.57 -2.29
CA PHE A 476 25.26 -2.13 -2.16
C PHE A 476 26.74 -1.85 -1.86
N LEU A 477 27.40 -2.70 -1.06
CA LEU A 477 28.85 -2.66 -0.88
C LEU A 477 29.61 -2.85 -2.20
N GLN A 478 29.18 -3.79 -3.05
CA GLN A 478 29.81 -3.98 -4.37
C GLN A 478 29.66 -2.75 -5.27
N ASP A 479 28.51 -2.08 -5.24
CA ASP A 479 28.32 -0.81 -5.95
C ASP A 479 29.31 0.26 -5.44
N MET A 480 29.48 0.40 -4.12
CA MET A 480 30.39 1.40 -3.54
C MET A 480 31.86 1.07 -3.85
N LYS A 481 32.23 -0.22 -3.90
CA LYS A 481 33.56 -0.64 -4.39
C LYS A 481 33.78 -0.27 -5.86
N GLN A 482 32.73 -0.32 -6.69
CA GLN A 482 32.82 0.13 -8.08
C GLN A 482 32.96 1.65 -8.15
N VAL A 483 32.20 2.40 -7.34
CA VAL A 483 32.37 3.86 -7.20
C VAL A 483 33.80 4.21 -6.80
N ARG A 484 34.39 3.52 -5.81
CA ARG A 484 35.79 3.72 -5.42
C ARG A 484 36.77 3.50 -6.58
N LYS A 485 36.56 2.48 -7.42
CA LYS A 485 37.41 2.27 -8.60
C LYS A 485 37.29 3.42 -9.60
N LEU A 486 36.08 3.93 -9.81
CA LEU A 486 35.81 5.09 -10.66
C LEU A 486 36.37 6.40 -10.08
N MET A 487 36.54 6.50 -8.76
CA MET A 487 37.23 7.62 -8.09
C MET A 487 38.73 7.64 -8.37
N SER A 488 39.33 6.47 -8.56
CA SER A 488 40.77 6.31 -8.81
C SER A 488 41.14 6.39 -10.30
N THR A 489 40.16 6.63 -11.18
CA THR A 489 40.32 6.71 -12.65
C THR A 489 39.96 8.09 -13.15
#